data_AF-A0A7X5MTR0-F1
#
_entry.id   AF-A0A7X5MTR0-F1
#
_cell.length_a   1.000
_cell.length_b   1.000
_cell.length_c   1.000
_cell.angle_alpha   90.00
_cell.angle_beta   90.00
_cell.angle_gamma   90.00
#
_symmetry.space_group_name_H-M   'P 1'
#
loop_
_entity.id
_entity.type
_entity.pdbx_description
1 polymer ?
#
loop_
_entity_poly.entity_id
_entity_poly.type
_entity_poly.pdbx_seq_one_letter_code
_entity_poly.pdbx_strand_id
1 'polypeptide(L)'
;MPKPKTPATVYGMRLRYARMAMGWTQAELAERIGMVDSVSGATRVSRYETGQHDPDPATAEALAKALKLPVAYFHATSDLLADIILLVSRLPVAKQKEALERLKELSVKQGGEG
;
A
#
# COMPACT_ATOMS: atom_id res chain seq x y z
N MET A 1 -23.80 3.47 -14.94
CA MET A 1 -22.33 3.34 -14.79
C MET A 1 -22.02 1.88 -14.50
N PRO A 2 -21.04 1.24 -15.16
CA PRO A 2 -20.65 -0.12 -14.82
C PRO A 2 -20.17 -0.19 -13.37
N LYS A 3 -20.55 -1.25 -12.64
CA LYS A 3 -20.11 -1.47 -11.26
C LYS A 3 -18.58 -1.54 -11.23
N PRO A 4 -17.90 -0.83 -10.31
CA PRO A 4 -16.45 -0.92 -10.19
C PRO A 4 -16.07 -2.37 -9.89
N LYS A 5 -15.18 -2.94 -10.69
CA LYS A 5 -14.65 -4.29 -10.49
C LYS A 5 -13.97 -4.37 -9.11
N THR A 6 -14.27 -5.41 -8.36
CA THR A 6 -13.65 -5.68 -7.05
C THR A 6 -12.15 -5.92 -7.26
N PRO A 7 -11.27 -5.33 -6.43
CA PRO A 7 -9.85 -5.65 -6.46
C PRO A 7 -9.63 -7.16 -6.30
N ALA A 8 -8.97 -7.81 -7.26
CA ALA A 8 -8.71 -9.25 -7.21
C ALA A 8 -7.41 -9.59 -6.44
N THR A 9 -6.60 -8.59 -6.10
CA THR A 9 -5.31 -8.77 -5.40
C THR A 9 -5.21 -7.85 -4.19
N VAL A 10 -4.42 -8.27 -3.19
CA VAL A 10 -4.07 -7.45 -2.02
C VAL A 10 -3.42 -6.14 -2.47
N TYR A 11 -2.53 -6.21 -3.46
CA TYR A 11 -1.89 -5.03 -4.06
C TYR A 11 -2.92 -4.04 -4.61
N GLY A 12 -3.83 -4.51 -5.48
CA GLY A 12 -4.83 -3.65 -6.09
C GLY A 12 -5.78 -3.03 -5.07
N MET A 13 -6.16 -3.80 -4.04
CA MET A 13 -6.99 -3.33 -2.94
C MET A 13 -6.30 -2.23 -2.14
N ARG A 14 -5.05 -2.45 -1.72
CA ARG A 14 -4.25 -1.49 -0.95
C ARG A 14 -3.94 -0.23 -1.75
N LEU A 15 -3.59 -0.39 -3.03
CA LEU A 15 -3.37 0.73 -3.95
C LEU A 15 -4.63 1.60 -4.07
N ARG A 16 -5.78 0.98 -4.30
CA ARG A 16 -7.06 1.69 -4.40
C ARG A 16 -7.41 2.41 -3.11
N TYR A 17 -7.25 1.74 -1.97
CA TYR A 17 -7.50 2.36 -0.67
C TYR A 17 -6.61 3.57 -0.45
N ALA A 18 -5.29 3.44 -0.68
CA ALA A 18 -4.33 4.52 -0.56
C ALA A 18 -4.66 5.71 -1.48
N ARG A 19 -4.99 5.44 -2.75
CA ARG A 19 -5.40 6.49 -3.69
C ARG A 19 -6.65 7.22 -3.20
N MET A 20 -7.67 6.48 -2.78
CA MET A 20 -8.92 7.06 -2.30
C MET A 20 -8.73 7.86 -1.02
N ALA A 21 -7.83 7.44 -0.11
CA ALA A 21 -7.46 8.20 1.07
C ALA A 21 -6.79 9.55 0.75
N MET A 22 -6.12 9.65 -0.40
CA MET A 22 -5.58 10.92 -0.92
C MET A 22 -6.63 11.78 -1.63
N GLY A 23 -7.84 11.27 -1.85
CA GLY A 23 -8.90 11.94 -2.62
C GLY A 23 -8.63 12.00 -4.13
N TRP A 24 -7.74 11.17 -4.67
CA TRP A 24 -7.34 11.23 -6.08
C TRP A 24 -8.16 10.28 -6.96
N THR A 25 -8.42 10.71 -8.18
CA THR A 25 -8.86 9.86 -9.30
C THR A 25 -7.71 9.00 -9.82
N GLN A 26 -8.03 7.97 -10.61
CA GLN A 26 -7.01 7.12 -11.24
C GLN A 26 -6.12 7.92 -12.20
N ALA A 27 -6.68 8.91 -12.91
CA ALA A 27 -5.93 9.81 -13.79
C ALA A 27 -4.95 10.68 -12.99
N GLU A 28 -5.39 11.26 -11.88
CA GLU A 28 -4.55 12.08 -11.00
C GLU A 28 -3.38 11.29 -10.38
N LEU A 29 -3.60 10.03 -10.02
CA LEU A 29 -2.50 9.16 -9.58
C LEU A 29 -1.53 8.85 -10.72
N ALA A 30 -2.04 8.56 -11.92
CA ALA A 30 -1.23 8.29 -13.10
C ALA A 30 -0.33 9.48 -13.46
N GLU A 31 -0.88 10.70 -13.43
CA GLU A 31 -0.14 11.95 -13.66
C GLU A 31 1.00 12.13 -12.65
N ARG A 32 0.74 11.86 -11.36
CA ARG A 32 1.74 11.97 -10.27
C ARG A 32 2.91 11.00 -10.41
N ILE A 33 2.72 9.89 -11.12
CA ILE A 33 3.80 8.94 -11.45
C ILE A 33 4.38 9.15 -12.86
N GLY A 34 4.05 10.27 -13.52
CA GLY A 34 4.64 10.67 -14.80
C GLY A 34 3.95 10.12 -16.05
N MET A 35 2.72 9.60 -15.94
CA MET A 35 1.93 9.18 -17.11
C MET A 35 1.21 10.38 -17.71
N VAL A 36 1.68 10.83 -18.89
CA VAL A 36 1.27 12.10 -19.52
C VAL A 36 -0.13 12.04 -20.15
N ASP A 37 -0.51 10.89 -20.72
CA ASP A 37 -1.83 10.71 -21.31
C ASP A 37 -2.83 10.24 -20.25
N SER A 38 -3.81 11.08 -19.95
CA SER A 38 -4.74 10.87 -18.82
C SER A 38 -5.61 9.63 -18.97
N VAL A 39 -6.07 9.30 -20.19
CA VAL A 39 -6.95 8.17 -20.45
C VAL A 39 -6.19 6.84 -20.35
N SER A 40 -5.03 6.74 -20.99
CA SER A 40 -4.18 5.55 -20.90
C SER A 40 -3.59 5.40 -19.51
N GLY A 41 -3.23 6.49 -18.84
CA GLY A 41 -2.75 6.51 -17.46
C GLY A 41 -3.79 5.98 -16.48
N ALA A 42 -5.02 6.53 -16.53
CA ALA A 42 -6.13 6.03 -15.71
C ALA A 42 -6.43 4.55 -15.97
N THR A 43 -6.34 4.12 -17.24
CA THR A 43 -6.52 2.71 -17.61
C THR A 43 -5.45 1.81 -16.99
N ARG A 44 -4.17 2.23 -16.97
CA ARG A 44 -3.08 1.47 -16.32
C ARG A 44 -3.29 1.37 -14.81
N VAL A 45 -3.57 2.49 -14.15
CA VAL A 45 -3.87 2.49 -12.70
C VAL A 45 -5.07 1.60 -12.40
N SER A 46 -6.13 1.65 -13.21
CA SER A 46 -7.27 0.74 -13.05
C SER A 46 -6.87 -0.73 -13.15
N ARG A 47 -5.95 -1.11 -14.04
CA ARG A 47 -5.48 -2.50 -14.17
C ARG A 47 -4.69 -2.96 -12.95
N TYR A 48 -3.91 -2.07 -12.34
CA TYR A 48 -3.23 -2.35 -11.07
C TYR A 48 -4.25 -2.51 -9.93
N GLU A 49 -5.22 -1.61 -9.82
CA GLU A 49 -6.25 -1.65 -8.77
C GLU A 49 -7.18 -2.86 -8.86
N THR A 50 -7.47 -3.33 -10.07
CA THR A 50 -8.28 -4.54 -10.26
C THR A 50 -7.46 -5.81 -10.15
N GLY A 51 -6.13 -5.72 -10.11
CA GLY A 51 -5.22 -6.87 -10.14
C GLY A 51 -5.15 -7.57 -11.50
N GLN A 52 -5.55 -6.89 -12.58
CA GLN A 52 -5.41 -7.42 -13.92
C GLN A 52 -3.94 -7.44 -14.36
N HIS A 53 -3.15 -6.49 -13.87
CA HIS A 53 -1.70 -6.43 -14.06
C HIS A 53 -1.06 -6.08 -12.73
N ASP A 54 0.11 -6.64 -12.47
CA ASP A 54 0.99 -6.17 -11.40
C ASP A 54 1.90 -5.06 -11.95
N PRO A 55 2.15 -3.99 -11.18
CA PRO A 55 3.16 -3.01 -11.54
C PRO A 55 4.54 -3.65 -11.44
N ASP A 56 5.43 -3.27 -12.36
CA ASP A 56 6.86 -3.59 -12.21
C ASP A 56 7.46 -2.89 -10.98
N PRO A 57 8.66 -3.30 -10.50
CA PRO A 57 9.26 -2.72 -9.30
C PRO A 57 9.40 -1.20 -9.35
N ALA A 58 9.81 -0.64 -10.50
CA ALA A 58 9.99 0.80 -10.67
C ALA A 58 8.66 1.56 -10.55
N THR A 59 7.58 1.01 -11.12
CA THR A 59 6.23 1.54 -11.03
C THR A 59 5.70 1.42 -9.60
N ALA A 60 5.95 0.31 -8.92
CA ALA A 60 5.54 0.12 -7.52
C ALA A 60 6.22 1.13 -6.59
N GLU A 61 7.51 1.42 -6.80
CA GLU A 61 8.24 2.46 -6.07
C GLU A 61 7.68 3.87 -6.39
N ALA A 62 7.40 4.17 -7.66
CA ALA A 62 6.81 5.44 -8.05
C ALA A 62 5.43 5.65 -7.40
N LEU A 63 4.57 4.62 -7.38
CA LEU A 63 3.28 4.63 -6.70
C LEU A 63 3.44 4.85 -5.19
N ALA A 64 4.35 4.12 -4.55
CA ALA A 64 4.65 4.24 -3.13
C ALA A 64 5.09 5.68 -2.77
N LYS A 65 6.01 6.23 -3.57
CA LYS A 65 6.52 7.59 -3.41
C LYS A 65 5.41 8.63 -3.57
N ALA A 66 4.58 8.51 -4.62
CA ALA A 66 3.47 9.43 -4.87
C ALA A 66 2.47 9.41 -3.70
N LEU A 67 2.17 8.24 -3.16
CA LEU A 67 1.22 8.04 -2.07
C LEU A 67 1.83 8.29 -0.67
N LYS A 68 3.14 8.53 -0.58
CA LYS A 68 3.90 8.67 0.68
C LYS A 68 3.75 7.46 1.60
N LEU A 69 3.81 6.26 1.02
CA LEU A 69 3.70 4.97 1.72
C LEU A 69 4.95 4.12 1.46
N PRO A 70 5.33 3.21 2.38
CA PRO A 70 6.31 2.19 2.08
C PRO A 70 5.73 1.20 1.05
N VAL A 71 6.56 0.68 0.14
CA VAL A 71 6.14 -0.34 -0.85
C VAL A 71 5.49 -1.55 -0.16
N ALA A 72 6.01 -1.94 1.01
CA ALA A 72 5.47 -3.03 1.83
C ALA A 72 3.97 -2.89 2.16
N TYR A 73 3.45 -1.65 2.22
CA TYR A 73 2.03 -1.40 2.47
C TYR A 73 1.12 -2.09 1.44
N PHE A 74 1.54 -2.14 0.18
CA PHE A 74 0.74 -2.76 -0.88
C PHE A 74 0.61 -4.27 -0.73
N HIS A 75 1.43 -4.90 0.11
CA HIS A 75 1.41 -6.34 0.37
C HIS A 75 0.79 -6.69 1.73
N ALA A 76 0.27 -5.71 2.47
CA ALA A 76 -0.34 -5.94 3.77
C ALA A 76 -1.67 -6.71 3.64
N THR A 77 -1.67 -7.98 4.04
CA THR A 77 -2.81 -8.90 3.86
C THR A 77 -3.99 -8.62 4.80
N SER A 78 -3.78 -7.84 5.86
CA SER A 78 -4.82 -7.39 6.79
C SER A 78 -4.65 -5.92 7.16
N ASP A 79 -5.74 -5.27 7.59
CA ASP A 79 -5.70 -3.86 7.99
C ASP A 79 -4.78 -3.65 9.19
N LEU A 80 -4.77 -4.59 10.13
CA LEU A 80 -3.84 -4.59 11.26
C LEU A 80 -2.37 -4.57 10.81
N LEU A 81 -1.99 -5.41 9.83
CA LEU A 81 -0.62 -5.42 9.31
C LEU A 81 -0.30 -4.13 8.57
N ALA A 82 -1.28 -3.59 7.82
CA ALA A 82 -1.12 -2.32 7.12
C ALA A 82 -0.84 -1.18 8.11
N ASP A 83 -1.58 -1.11 9.21
CA ASP A 83 -1.39 -0.12 10.26
C ASP A 83 -0.03 -0.26 10.94
N ILE A 84 0.40 -1.47 11.28
CA ILE A 84 1.73 -1.72 11.87
C ILE A 84 2.83 -1.24 10.92
N ILE A 85 2.75 -1.59 9.63
CA ILE A 85 3.72 -1.16 8.62
C ILE A 85 3.78 0.37 8.55
N LEU A 86 2.62 1.04 8.49
CA LEU A 86 2.56 2.50 8.39
C LEU A 86 3.11 3.19 9.64
N LEU A 87 2.70 2.74 10.83
CA LEU A 87 3.17 3.31 12.10
C LEU A 87 4.68 3.17 12.22
N VAL A 88 5.22 1.97 12.02
CA VAL A 88 6.66 1.72 12.14
C VAL A 88 7.45 2.49 11.08
N SER A 89 6.99 2.52 9.82
CA SER A 89 7.70 3.20 8.73
C SER A 89 7.90 4.71 8.94
N ARG A 90 7.05 5.35 9.75
CA ARG A 90 7.09 6.79 10.05
C ARG A 90 7.97 7.13 11.25
N LEU A 91 8.39 6.14 12.04
CA LEU A 91 9.26 6.35 13.20
C LEU A 91 10.71 6.53 12.77
N PRO A 92 11.52 7.32 13.51
CA PRO A 92 12.98 7.28 13.38
C PRO A 92 13.52 5.86 13.63
N VAL A 93 14.63 5.49 13.00
CA VAL A 93 15.22 4.13 13.10
C VAL A 93 15.40 3.65 14.54
N ALA A 94 15.82 4.54 15.46
CA ALA A 94 15.95 4.19 16.88
C ALA A 94 14.61 3.76 17.52
N LYS A 95 13.52 4.45 17.18
CA LYS A 95 12.17 4.13 17.66
C LYS A 95 11.56 2.92 16.95
N GLN A 96 11.94 2.66 15.70
CA GLN A 96 11.59 1.39 15.03
C GLN A 96 12.20 0.19 15.76
N LYS A 97 13.47 0.29 16.17
CA LYS A 97 14.14 -0.75 16.97
C LYS A 97 13.44 -0.96 18.32
N GLU A 98 13.09 0.12 19.02
CA GLU A 98 12.33 0.04 20.26
C GLU A 98 10.98 -0.65 20.06
N ALA A 99 10.23 -0.28 19.01
CA ALA A 99 8.96 -0.92 18.67
C ALA A 99 9.13 -2.43 18.38
N LEU A 100 10.19 -2.81 17.67
CA LEU A 100 10.50 -4.22 17.41
C LEU A 100 10.76 -5.00 18.71
N GLU A 101 11.54 -4.45 19.64
CA GLU A 101 11.80 -5.12 20.92
C GLU A 101 10.51 -5.29 21.74
N ARG A 102 9.64 -4.28 21.77
CA ARG A 102 8.31 -4.39 22.40
C ARG A 102 7.45 -5.50 21.78
N LEU A 103 7.45 -5.62 20.46
CA LEU A 103 6.71 -6.68 19.77
C LEU A 103 7.27 -8.07 20.10
N LYS A 104 8.59 -8.21 20.21
CA LYS A 104 9.23 -9.46 20.66
C LYS A 104 8.85 -9.82 22.09
N GLU A 105 8.85 -8.86 23.01
CA GLU A 105 8.41 -9.08 24.40
C GLU A 105 6.97 -9.62 24.47
N LEU A 106 6.07 -9.10 23.62
CA LEU A 106 4.69 -9.58 23.51
C LEU A 106 4.62 -11.02 22.99
N SER A 107 5.47 -11.41 22.04
CA SER A 107 5.49 -12.79 21.51
C SER A 107 5.99 -13.83 22.52
N VAL A 108 6.91 -13.45 23.42
CA VAL A 108 7.48 -14.37 24.43
C VAL A 108 6.49 -14.63 25.57
N LYS A 109 5.66 -13.63 25.92
CA LYS A 109 4.67 -13.76 27.00
C LYS A 109 3.50 -14.71 26.67
N GLN A 110 3.33 -15.13 25.42
CA GLN A 110 2.33 -16.14 25.04
C GLN A 110 2.80 -17.60 25.23
N GLY A 111 4.03 -17.83 25.70
CA GLY A 111 4.58 -19.18 25.93
C GLY A 111 4.56 -19.68 27.39
N GLY A 112 3.85 -18.99 28.30
CA GLY A 112 3.89 -19.27 29.75
C GLY A 112 2.56 -19.69 30.39
N GLU A 113 1.49 -19.85 29.62
CA GLU A 113 0.22 -20.41 30.10
C GLU A 113 0.02 -21.79 29.44
N GLY A 114 0.65 -22.80 30.05
CA GLY A 114 0.58 -24.21 29.67
C GLY A 114 1.31 -25.06 30.68
#